data_AF-A0A226DYS9-F1
#
_entry.id   AF-A0A226DYS9-F1
#
_cell.length_a   1.000
_cell.length_b   1.000
_cell.length_c   1.000
_cell.angle_alpha   90.00
_cell.angle_beta   90.00
_cell.angle_gamma   90.00
#
_symmetry.space_group_name_H-M   'P 1'
#
loop_
_entity.id
_entity.type
_entity.pdbx_description
1 polymer ?
#
loop_
_entity_poly.entity_id
_entity_poly.type
_entity_poly.pdbx_seq_one_letter_code
_entity_poly.pdbx_strand_id
1 'polypeptide(L)'
;MSFLTTHRITNFLASGSFGLVFKTSNQNGVSLSATKFLFCETDNSRRLQLIQRESNVQLKHENVVELVQVSEEFFTPQVILELRSLLPNCKDRSWTLITKYLHQAYETGRVQVHILKMELCGPTLRVWLDYYTVNPIFYKAQADLNAVQVRIVSECAEGLRFLHTNDIIHRDFKPENVMFSLPEDRNKFIFPLKIGDFGLSRQIPNSTSTSQVEMTQHVGTDSYMAPEINLGRYSKAADIYSFGLVMWEVLQLINDFDRPEYFHRRVNENDNHLIEKNLPLPNAKYFIVRMTSKQIDYRMKDLDQFIEQRVRFAHNSEQLTTFLRDAVPREVIYLGETSYEGAFEIGKDNLTLKGMGEGTIMRPVSGESAEFQNPSENFLLSVRGSNCTVVGLKFETFQKNQGGIGVFGNANKISNISLTTRDGDAISVFGDDNVVKKLKIKNSRNGITILGRGNTADYNYMQNGDEGISLDGVSNVVTTFCWSNLKTGVSIRSGSSSHRILDTKEIDKLQGGGGGVGLRIDKDTANCCITNVKAEKISVDGSCHSFRNVKSEKNPEICGEGHIFMDFEGV
;
A
#
# COMPACT_ATOMS: atom_id res chain seq x y z
N MET A 1 41.49 -24.70 -5.21
CA MET A 1 40.73 -25.89 -5.68
C MET A 1 39.79 -25.43 -6.77
N SER A 2 39.52 -26.27 -7.77
CA SER A 2 38.58 -25.90 -8.84
C SER A 2 37.13 -25.89 -8.34
N PHE A 3 36.33 -24.93 -8.81
CA PHE A 3 34.90 -24.83 -8.67
C PHE A 3 34.21 -26.14 -9.04
N LEU A 4 34.57 -26.74 -10.18
CA LEU A 4 33.99 -28.02 -10.65
C LEU A 4 34.32 -29.20 -9.72
N THR A 5 35.42 -29.12 -8.96
CA THR A 5 35.77 -30.14 -7.96
C THR A 5 35.03 -29.96 -6.63
N THR A 6 34.55 -28.75 -6.35
CA THR A 6 33.96 -28.38 -5.05
C THR A 6 32.44 -28.18 -5.10
N HIS A 7 31.86 -28.08 -6.30
CA HIS A 7 30.45 -27.77 -6.52
C HIS A 7 29.81 -28.67 -7.58
N ARG A 8 28.51 -28.88 -7.44
CA ARG A 8 27.66 -29.54 -8.45
C ARG A 8 26.74 -28.51 -9.09
N ILE A 9 26.55 -28.62 -10.41
CA ILE A 9 25.66 -27.77 -11.20
C ILE A 9 24.41 -28.57 -11.50
N THR A 10 23.22 -28.06 -11.16
CA THR A 10 22.00 -28.90 -11.16
C THR A 10 20.91 -28.42 -12.11
N ASN A 11 20.63 -27.12 -12.17
CA ASN A 11 19.49 -26.59 -12.93
C ASN A 11 19.85 -25.27 -13.60
N PHE A 12 19.45 -25.10 -14.86
CA PHE A 12 19.44 -23.79 -15.47
C PHE A 12 18.39 -22.89 -14.80
N LEU A 13 18.77 -21.65 -14.49
CA LEU A 13 17.89 -20.67 -13.86
C LEU A 13 17.50 -19.56 -14.84
N ALA A 14 18.49 -18.96 -15.51
CA ALA A 14 18.27 -17.83 -16.41
C ALA A 14 19.47 -17.64 -17.35
N SER A 15 19.25 -16.89 -18.43
CA SER A 15 20.32 -16.32 -19.24
C SER A 15 20.30 -14.79 -19.14
N GLY A 16 21.48 -14.22 -18.94
CA GLY A 16 21.68 -12.77 -18.99
C GLY A 16 22.26 -12.34 -20.34
N SER A 17 22.54 -11.04 -20.47
CA SER A 17 23.12 -10.48 -21.70
C SER A 17 24.44 -11.13 -22.12
N PHE A 18 25.21 -11.65 -21.15
CA PHE A 18 26.60 -12.11 -21.36
C PHE A 18 26.93 -13.47 -20.75
N GLY A 19 25.99 -14.15 -20.10
CA GLY A 19 26.26 -15.40 -19.41
C GLY A 19 25.03 -16.19 -19.02
N LEU A 20 25.28 -17.35 -18.43
CA LEU A 20 24.26 -18.33 -18.07
C LEU A 20 24.28 -18.53 -16.56
N VAL A 21 23.11 -18.52 -15.93
CA VAL A 21 22.95 -18.67 -14.49
C VAL A 21 22.39 -20.05 -14.20
N PHE A 22 23.04 -20.78 -13.30
CA PHE A 22 22.63 -22.10 -12.87
C PHE A 22 22.52 -22.17 -11.35
N LYS A 23 21.64 -23.04 -10.87
CA LYS A 23 21.62 -23.49 -9.49
C LYS A 23 22.82 -24.39 -9.26
N THR A 24 23.56 -24.11 -8.20
CA THR A 24 24.72 -24.89 -7.79
C THR A 24 24.62 -25.27 -6.32
N SER A 25 25.31 -26.34 -5.95
CA SER A 25 25.43 -26.77 -4.56
C SER A 25 26.88 -27.15 -4.24
N ASN A 26 27.26 -27.09 -2.96
CA ASN A 26 28.51 -27.74 -2.53
C ASN A 26 28.42 -29.27 -2.73
N GLN A 27 29.55 -29.99 -2.72
CA GLN A 27 29.56 -31.45 -2.94
C GLN A 27 28.59 -32.23 -2.02
N ASN A 28 28.35 -31.73 -0.81
CA ASN A 28 27.46 -32.35 0.17
C ASN A 28 25.97 -32.02 -0.03
N GLY A 29 25.64 -31.14 -0.99
CA GLY A 29 24.27 -30.72 -1.31
C GLY A 29 23.60 -29.79 -0.30
N VAL A 30 24.33 -29.36 0.75
CA VAL A 30 23.79 -28.59 1.88
C VAL A 30 23.68 -27.10 1.57
N SER A 31 24.70 -26.53 0.92
CA SER A 31 24.74 -25.10 0.60
C SER A 31 24.35 -24.90 -0.85
N LEU A 32 23.24 -24.19 -1.07
CA LEU A 32 22.73 -23.83 -2.40
C LEU A 32 23.17 -22.42 -2.79
N SER A 33 23.39 -22.21 -4.08
CA SER A 33 23.79 -20.91 -4.64
C SER A 33 23.29 -20.76 -6.07
N ALA A 34 23.26 -19.51 -6.56
CA ALA A 34 23.13 -19.21 -7.97
C ALA A 34 24.52 -18.88 -8.53
N THR A 35 24.95 -19.55 -9.59
CA THR A 35 26.25 -19.31 -10.22
C THR A 35 26.08 -18.83 -11.64
N LYS A 36 26.58 -17.63 -11.94
CA LYS A 36 26.64 -17.06 -13.28
C LYS A 36 27.98 -17.37 -13.92
N PHE A 37 27.95 -18.02 -15.08
CA PHE A 37 29.12 -18.29 -15.91
C PHE A 37 29.22 -17.25 -17.02
N LEU A 38 30.29 -16.46 -16.99
CA LEU A 38 30.61 -15.43 -17.97
C LEU A 38 31.77 -15.92 -18.83
N PHE A 39 31.47 -16.30 -20.07
CA PHE A 39 32.45 -16.81 -21.01
C PHE A 39 33.23 -15.66 -21.67
N CYS A 40 34.56 -15.79 -21.73
CA CYS A 40 35.45 -14.79 -22.32
C CYS A 40 35.78 -15.09 -23.80
N GLU A 41 35.89 -14.03 -24.58
CA GLU A 41 36.46 -14.06 -25.93
C GLU A 41 37.94 -13.64 -25.84
N THR A 42 38.82 -14.30 -26.58
CA THR A 42 40.27 -14.10 -26.52
C THR A 42 40.73 -12.70 -26.95
N ASP A 43 39.90 -11.91 -27.64
CA ASP A 43 40.25 -10.58 -28.17
C ASP A 43 39.30 -9.42 -27.77
N ASN A 44 38.34 -9.63 -26.86
CA ASN A 44 37.30 -8.63 -26.59
C ASN A 44 37.53 -7.86 -25.27
N SER A 45 38.39 -6.83 -25.32
CA SER A 45 38.73 -5.95 -24.20
C SER A 45 37.51 -5.33 -23.49
N ARG A 46 36.41 -5.08 -24.22
CA ARG A 46 35.16 -4.55 -23.68
C ARG A 46 34.42 -5.55 -22.79
N ARG A 47 34.50 -6.84 -23.11
CA ARG A 47 33.83 -7.92 -22.37
C ARG A 47 34.54 -8.20 -21.05
N LEU A 48 35.87 -8.17 -21.05
CA LEU A 48 36.67 -8.26 -19.84
C LEU A 48 36.38 -7.11 -18.87
N GLN A 49 36.18 -5.89 -19.36
CA GLN A 49 35.78 -4.75 -18.52
C GLN A 49 34.38 -4.92 -17.89
N LEU A 50 33.42 -5.51 -18.59
CA LEU A 50 32.09 -5.79 -18.02
C LEU A 50 32.14 -6.84 -16.92
N ILE A 51 32.92 -7.90 -17.15
CA ILE A 51 33.13 -8.98 -16.18
C ILE A 51 33.83 -8.44 -14.92
N GLN A 52 34.90 -7.66 -15.08
CA GLN A 52 35.59 -7.02 -13.96
C GLN A 52 34.69 -6.07 -13.16
N ARG A 53 33.74 -5.38 -13.82
CA ARG A 53 32.77 -4.53 -13.12
C ARG A 53 31.83 -5.36 -12.26
N GLU A 54 31.22 -6.41 -12.82
CA GLU A 54 30.27 -7.25 -12.10
C GLU A 54 30.95 -8.00 -10.93
N SER A 55 32.22 -8.40 -11.10
CA SER A 55 33.01 -9.04 -10.04
C SER A 55 33.47 -8.11 -8.92
N ASN A 56 33.61 -6.82 -9.19
CA ASN A 56 34.10 -5.83 -8.21
C ASN A 56 32.99 -5.27 -7.32
N VAL A 57 31.73 -5.54 -7.63
CA VAL A 57 30.57 -5.16 -6.82
C VAL A 57 30.43 -6.16 -5.66
N GLN A 58 31.27 -6.00 -4.63
CA GLN A 58 31.12 -6.70 -3.34
C GLN A 58 30.32 -5.83 -2.38
N LEU A 59 29.02 -5.73 -2.65
CA LEU A 59 28.10 -4.97 -1.82
C LEU A 59 27.33 -5.91 -0.89
N LYS A 60 27.15 -5.48 0.35
CA LYS A 60 26.28 -6.17 1.31
C LYS A 60 25.13 -5.25 1.71
N HIS A 61 23.92 -5.62 1.32
CA HIS A 61 22.68 -4.94 1.67
C HIS A 61 21.53 -5.94 1.66
N GLU A 62 20.53 -5.73 2.51
CA GLU A 62 19.39 -6.63 2.63
C GLU A 62 18.66 -6.79 1.29
N ASN A 63 18.52 -5.69 0.53
CA ASN A 63 17.81 -5.66 -0.75
C ASN A 63 18.65 -5.80 -2.03
N VAL A 64 19.90 -6.27 -1.91
CA VAL A 64 20.79 -6.51 -3.07
C VAL A 64 21.28 -7.94 -3.01
N VAL A 65 21.30 -8.63 -4.17
CA VAL A 65 21.84 -9.99 -4.29
C VAL A 65 23.30 -10.01 -3.85
N GLU A 66 23.62 -10.81 -2.84
CA GLU A 66 24.98 -10.98 -2.33
C GLU A 66 25.85 -11.81 -3.29
N LEU A 67 26.98 -11.23 -3.71
CA LEU A 67 28.04 -11.93 -4.42
C LEU A 67 28.92 -12.67 -3.41
N VAL A 68 28.74 -13.99 -3.32
CA VAL A 68 29.40 -14.86 -2.34
C VAL A 68 30.86 -15.10 -2.71
N GLN A 69 31.15 -15.37 -3.98
CA GLN A 69 32.50 -15.71 -4.43
C GLN A 69 32.70 -15.39 -5.92
N VAL A 70 33.89 -14.93 -6.26
CA VAL A 70 34.37 -14.80 -7.64
C VAL A 70 35.53 -15.76 -7.87
N SER A 71 35.54 -16.46 -9.00
CA SER A 71 36.69 -17.25 -9.45
C SER A 71 36.79 -17.29 -10.97
N GLU A 72 37.92 -17.73 -11.49
CA GLU A 72 38.17 -17.89 -12.92
C GLU A 72 38.67 -19.30 -13.21
N GLU A 73 38.11 -19.94 -14.25
CA GLU A 73 38.50 -21.28 -14.67
C GLU A 73 38.51 -21.44 -16.19
N PHE A 74 39.07 -22.55 -16.66
CA PHE A 74 39.00 -22.97 -18.05
C PHE A 74 38.04 -24.15 -18.18
N PHE A 75 37.02 -24.03 -19.01
CA PHE A 75 36.07 -25.10 -19.30
C PHE A 75 36.46 -25.82 -20.58
N THR A 76 36.46 -27.16 -20.53
CA THR A 76 36.66 -28.04 -21.69
C THR A 76 35.36 -28.21 -22.46
N PRO A 77 35.39 -28.73 -23.71
CA PRO A 77 34.17 -29.04 -24.46
C PRO A 77 33.19 -29.93 -23.69
N GLN A 78 33.70 -30.89 -22.90
CA GLN A 78 32.88 -31.79 -22.10
C GLN A 78 32.06 -31.06 -21.03
N VAL A 79 32.68 -30.12 -20.31
CA VAL A 79 31.97 -29.31 -19.30
C VAL A 79 30.89 -28.45 -19.95
N ILE A 80 31.18 -27.86 -21.12
CA ILE A 80 30.20 -27.03 -21.84
C ILE A 80 29.03 -27.88 -22.37
N LEU A 81 29.28 -29.13 -22.80
CA LEU A 81 28.22 -30.08 -23.15
C LEU A 81 27.32 -30.42 -21.96
N GLU A 82 27.89 -30.59 -20.77
CA GLU A 82 27.13 -30.81 -19.54
C GLU A 82 26.27 -29.60 -19.18
N LEU A 83 26.81 -28.38 -19.28
CA LEU A 83 25.99 -27.17 -19.09
C LEU A 83 24.86 -27.09 -20.11
N ARG A 84 25.15 -27.40 -21.38
CA ARG A 84 24.17 -27.39 -22.47
C ARG A 84 23.04 -28.39 -22.24
N SER A 85 23.30 -29.55 -21.64
CA SER A 85 22.25 -30.56 -21.40
C SER A 85 21.24 -30.12 -20.35
N LEU A 86 21.58 -29.14 -19.50
CA LEU A 86 20.70 -28.57 -18.48
C LEU A 86 19.84 -27.41 -18.99
N LEU A 87 20.13 -26.87 -20.16
CA LEU A 87 19.33 -25.79 -20.75
C LEU A 87 18.00 -26.36 -21.31
N PRO A 88 16.93 -25.54 -21.35
CA PRO A 88 15.65 -25.98 -21.91
C PRO A 88 15.77 -26.30 -23.41
N ASN A 89 14.89 -27.18 -23.93
CA ASN A 89 14.82 -27.55 -25.35
C ASN A 89 14.22 -26.43 -26.25
N CYS A 90 14.63 -25.18 -26.05
CA CYS A 90 14.28 -24.04 -26.88
C CYS A 90 15.54 -23.41 -27.47
N LYS A 91 15.56 -23.15 -28.78
CA LYS A 91 16.68 -22.49 -29.46
C LYS A 91 16.64 -20.97 -29.24
N ASP A 92 16.70 -20.56 -27.99
CA ASP A 92 16.74 -19.16 -27.57
C ASP A 92 18.18 -18.59 -27.58
N ARG A 93 18.34 -17.36 -27.07
CA ARG A 93 19.65 -16.70 -26.94
C ARG A 93 20.63 -17.50 -26.08
N SER A 94 20.14 -18.18 -25.04
CA SER A 94 20.92 -19.06 -24.15
C SER A 94 21.56 -20.20 -24.94
N TRP A 95 20.76 -20.81 -25.81
CA TRP A 95 21.18 -21.90 -26.69
C TRP A 95 22.20 -21.44 -27.74
N THR A 96 21.99 -20.26 -28.33
CA THR A 96 22.96 -19.63 -29.25
C THR A 96 24.28 -19.37 -28.54
N LEU A 97 24.24 -18.83 -27.31
CA LEU A 97 25.43 -18.49 -26.53
C LEU A 97 26.26 -19.72 -26.19
N ILE A 98 25.63 -20.76 -25.61
CA ILE A 98 26.35 -21.98 -25.22
C ILE A 98 26.94 -22.71 -26.44
N THR A 99 26.23 -22.69 -27.57
CA THR A 99 26.69 -23.32 -28.82
C THR A 99 27.93 -22.62 -29.38
N LYS A 100 27.96 -21.27 -29.33
CA LYS A 100 29.12 -20.47 -29.72
C LYS A 100 30.36 -20.85 -28.91
N TYR A 101 30.25 -20.91 -27.58
CA TYR A 101 31.39 -21.23 -26.72
C TYR A 101 31.81 -22.70 -26.76
N LEU A 102 30.86 -23.61 -27.06
CA LEU A 102 31.20 -25.01 -27.33
C LEU A 102 32.08 -25.13 -28.58
N HIS A 103 31.76 -24.41 -29.66
CA HIS A 103 32.59 -24.38 -30.87
C HIS A 103 33.99 -23.85 -30.56
N GLN A 104 34.08 -22.70 -29.89
CA GLN A 104 35.36 -22.12 -29.47
C GLN A 104 36.18 -23.10 -28.62
N ALA A 105 35.53 -23.84 -27.70
CA ALA A 105 36.21 -24.84 -26.88
C ALA A 105 36.73 -26.03 -27.69
N TYR A 106 36.05 -26.44 -28.77
CA TYR A 106 36.56 -27.47 -29.67
C TYR A 106 37.77 -26.99 -30.48
N GLU A 107 37.77 -25.73 -30.91
CA GLU A 107 38.87 -25.14 -31.68
C GLU A 107 40.13 -24.92 -30.82
N THR A 108 39.95 -24.47 -29.58
CA THR A 108 41.05 -24.04 -28.69
C THR A 108 41.39 -25.05 -27.59
N GLY A 109 40.59 -26.12 -27.46
CA GLY A 109 40.66 -27.10 -26.37
C GLY A 109 40.03 -26.65 -25.04
N ARG A 110 39.85 -25.34 -24.82
CA ARG A 110 39.28 -24.77 -23.59
C ARG A 110 38.83 -23.32 -23.74
N VAL A 111 37.84 -22.90 -22.96
CA VAL A 111 37.38 -21.49 -22.90
C VAL A 111 37.55 -20.95 -21.48
N GLN A 112 38.07 -19.73 -21.34
CA GLN A 112 38.13 -19.06 -20.04
C GLN A 112 36.74 -18.58 -19.62
N VAL A 113 36.39 -18.85 -18.37
CA VAL A 113 35.08 -18.56 -17.78
C VAL A 113 35.29 -17.89 -16.43
N HIS A 114 34.68 -16.72 -16.25
CA HIS A 114 34.54 -16.10 -14.94
C HIS A 114 33.27 -16.60 -14.28
N ILE A 115 33.39 -16.96 -13.01
CA ILE A 115 32.38 -17.62 -12.23
C ILE A 115 31.98 -16.68 -11.10
N LEU A 116 30.74 -16.19 -11.14
CA LEU A 116 30.15 -15.37 -10.08
C LEU A 116 29.17 -16.23 -9.30
N LYS A 117 29.55 -16.63 -8.09
CA LYS A 117 28.69 -17.36 -7.16
C LYS A 117 27.96 -16.34 -6.30
N MET A 118 26.64 -16.42 -6.28
CA MET A 118 25.72 -15.49 -5.63
C MET A 118 24.78 -16.26 -4.70
N GLU A 119 24.13 -15.54 -3.78
CA GLU A 119 23.02 -16.11 -3.03
C GLU A 119 21.92 -16.64 -3.97
N LEU A 120 21.29 -17.75 -3.59
CA LEU A 120 20.17 -18.29 -4.36
C LEU A 120 18.89 -17.61 -3.91
N CYS A 121 18.21 -16.93 -4.84
CA CYS A 121 16.93 -16.27 -4.58
C CYS A 121 15.74 -17.11 -5.06
N GLY A 122 14.54 -16.72 -4.61
CA GLY A 122 13.26 -17.25 -5.04
C GLY A 122 12.79 -16.68 -6.40
N PRO A 123 11.47 -16.75 -6.69
CA PRO A 123 10.90 -16.24 -7.94
C PRO A 123 11.14 -14.73 -8.15
N THR A 124 11.08 -14.28 -9.40
CA THR A 124 11.21 -12.86 -9.75
C THR A 124 9.92 -12.09 -9.47
N LEU A 125 10.02 -10.76 -9.37
CA LEU A 125 8.88 -9.85 -9.29
C LEU A 125 8.02 -9.93 -10.55
N ARG A 126 8.61 -10.25 -11.71
CA ARG A 126 7.85 -10.57 -12.94
C ARG A 126 6.90 -11.75 -12.70
N VAL A 127 7.39 -12.85 -12.14
CA VAL A 127 6.55 -14.03 -11.83
C VAL A 127 5.44 -13.69 -10.84
N TRP A 128 5.70 -12.79 -9.88
CA TRP A 128 4.68 -12.28 -8.97
C TRP A 128 3.61 -11.45 -9.72
N LEU A 129 4.03 -10.50 -10.56
CA LEU A 129 3.10 -9.70 -11.37
C LEU A 129 2.21 -10.60 -12.23
N ASP A 130 2.80 -11.52 -12.97
CA ASP A 130 2.07 -12.44 -13.85
C ASP A 130 1.07 -13.29 -13.07
N TYR A 131 1.42 -13.72 -11.85
CA TYR A 131 0.52 -14.47 -10.97
C TYR A 131 -0.70 -13.64 -10.53
N TYR A 132 -0.50 -12.38 -10.16
CA TYR A 132 -1.58 -11.51 -9.63
C TYR A 132 -2.38 -10.78 -10.71
N THR A 133 -1.85 -10.62 -11.93
CA THR A 133 -2.54 -9.96 -13.06
C THR A 133 -3.50 -10.87 -13.81
N VAL A 134 -3.44 -12.20 -13.62
CA VAL A 134 -4.34 -13.16 -14.30
C VAL A 134 -5.76 -13.14 -13.73
N ASN A 135 -5.94 -12.81 -12.44
CA ASN A 135 -7.27 -12.58 -11.85
C ASN A 135 -7.25 -11.41 -10.83
N PRO A 136 -7.09 -10.17 -11.31
CA PRO A 136 -6.87 -9.02 -10.44
C PRO A 136 -8.11 -8.72 -9.59
N ILE A 137 -9.32 -9.10 -10.02
CA ILE A 137 -10.56 -8.89 -9.26
C ILE A 137 -10.58 -9.79 -8.02
N PHE A 138 -10.20 -11.06 -8.15
CA PHE A 138 -10.14 -11.99 -7.02
C PHE A 138 -9.10 -11.55 -5.97
N TYR A 139 -7.94 -11.06 -6.42
CA TYR A 139 -6.85 -10.69 -5.51
C TYR A 139 -6.91 -9.24 -5.00
N LYS A 140 -7.47 -8.28 -5.76
CA LYS A 140 -7.71 -6.89 -5.26
C LYS A 140 -8.67 -6.84 -4.06
N ALA A 141 -9.48 -7.90 -3.87
CA ALA A 141 -10.33 -8.06 -2.69
C ALA A 141 -9.58 -8.58 -1.45
N GLN A 142 -8.32 -9.04 -1.59
CA GLN A 142 -7.50 -9.51 -0.48
C GLN A 142 -6.64 -8.36 0.07
N ALA A 143 -6.90 -8.02 1.32
CA ALA A 143 -6.19 -7.03 2.11
C ALA A 143 -4.67 -7.11 2.06
N ASP A 144 -4.14 -8.34 2.08
CA ASP A 144 -2.71 -8.61 2.11
C ASP A 144 -1.98 -8.10 0.86
N LEU A 145 -2.66 -8.02 -0.29
CA LEU A 145 -2.04 -7.60 -1.54
C LEU A 145 -1.51 -6.16 -1.47
N ASN A 146 -2.26 -5.25 -0.85
CA ASN A 146 -1.88 -3.83 -0.75
C ASN A 146 -0.57 -3.64 0.03
N ALA A 147 -0.39 -4.35 1.15
CA ALA A 147 0.87 -4.27 1.88
C ALA A 147 2.01 -4.93 1.15
N VAL A 148 1.77 -6.07 0.50
CA VAL A 148 2.78 -6.73 -0.32
C VAL A 148 3.25 -5.77 -1.42
N GLN A 149 2.33 -5.09 -2.11
CA GLN A 149 2.66 -4.08 -3.13
C GLN A 149 3.49 -2.92 -2.54
N VAL A 150 3.07 -2.35 -1.40
CA VAL A 150 3.81 -1.25 -0.76
C VAL A 150 5.19 -1.70 -0.30
N ARG A 151 5.30 -2.90 0.29
CA ARG A 151 6.57 -3.49 0.72
C ARG A 151 7.50 -3.74 -0.46
N ILE A 152 6.98 -4.28 -1.57
CA ILE A 152 7.74 -4.45 -2.83
C ILE A 152 8.35 -3.13 -3.27
N VAL A 153 7.53 -2.08 -3.38
CA VAL A 153 7.99 -0.77 -3.87
C VAL A 153 9.01 -0.16 -2.89
N SER A 154 8.79 -0.30 -1.58
CA SER A 154 9.68 0.23 -0.54
C SER A 154 11.05 -0.44 -0.57
N GLU A 155 11.10 -1.77 -0.60
CA GLU A 155 12.35 -2.53 -0.62
C GLU A 155 13.12 -2.35 -1.95
N CYS A 156 12.42 -2.19 -3.07
CA CYS A 156 13.02 -1.79 -4.35
C CYS A 156 13.69 -0.40 -4.26
N ALA A 157 13.01 0.57 -3.65
CA ALA A 157 13.57 1.92 -3.47
C ALA A 157 14.80 1.89 -2.57
N GLU A 158 14.75 1.14 -1.47
CA GLU A 158 15.87 0.97 -0.54
C GLU A 158 17.11 0.36 -1.22
N GLY A 159 16.92 -0.72 -1.98
CA GLY A 159 18.00 -1.32 -2.76
C GLY A 159 18.60 -0.36 -3.79
N LEU A 160 17.78 0.39 -4.53
CA LEU A 160 18.27 1.38 -5.49
C LEU A 160 18.97 2.57 -4.83
N ARG A 161 18.44 3.09 -3.71
CA ARG A 161 19.12 4.15 -2.94
C ARG A 161 20.49 3.67 -2.47
N PHE A 162 20.58 2.44 -1.96
CA PHE A 162 21.84 1.86 -1.54
C PHE A 162 22.85 1.77 -2.70
N LEU A 163 22.42 1.34 -3.90
CA LEU A 163 23.29 1.35 -5.08
C LEU A 163 23.74 2.78 -5.44
N HIS A 164 22.79 3.73 -5.46
CA HIS A 164 23.05 5.13 -5.82
C HIS A 164 23.98 5.84 -4.84
N THR A 165 23.88 5.55 -3.55
CA THR A 165 24.78 6.11 -2.51
C THR A 165 26.19 5.51 -2.58
N ASN A 166 26.33 4.31 -3.15
CA ASN A 166 27.62 3.70 -3.49
C ASN A 166 28.05 4.01 -4.93
N ASP A 167 27.44 5.01 -5.57
CA ASP A 167 27.74 5.48 -6.91
C ASP A 167 27.61 4.42 -8.02
N ILE A 168 26.75 3.43 -7.80
CA ILE A 168 26.42 2.38 -8.75
C ILE A 168 25.07 2.67 -9.38
N ILE A 169 25.05 2.70 -10.72
CA ILE A 169 23.81 2.76 -11.51
C ILE A 169 23.51 1.36 -12.01
N HIS A 170 22.28 0.89 -11.81
CA HIS A 170 21.84 -0.45 -12.18
C HIS A 170 21.75 -0.61 -13.71
N ARG A 171 21.10 0.33 -14.40
CA ARG A 171 20.91 0.45 -15.86
C ARG A 171 19.95 -0.54 -16.53
N ASP A 172 19.52 -1.58 -15.83
CA ASP A 172 18.51 -2.53 -16.32
C ASP A 172 17.50 -2.86 -15.22
N PHE A 173 17.03 -1.84 -14.48
CA PHE A 173 16.08 -2.06 -13.39
C PHE A 173 14.71 -2.41 -13.94
N LYS A 174 14.24 -3.64 -13.67
CA LYS A 174 12.98 -4.19 -14.16
C LYS A 174 12.55 -5.38 -13.31
N PRO A 175 11.28 -5.83 -13.37
CA PRO A 175 10.76 -6.86 -12.49
C PRO A 175 11.42 -8.24 -12.65
N GLU A 176 12.06 -8.52 -13.78
CA GLU A 176 12.85 -9.74 -14.01
C GLU A 176 14.15 -9.76 -13.18
N ASN A 177 14.68 -8.57 -12.84
CA ASN A 177 15.94 -8.39 -12.11
C ASN A 177 15.72 -8.12 -10.61
N VAL A 178 14.48 -8.27 -10.12
CA VAL A 178 14.13 -8.19 -8.72
C VAL A 178 13.58 -9.55 -8.30
N MET A 179 14.16 -10.18 -7.29
CA MET A 179 13.78 -11.51 -6.82
C MET A 179 13.29 -11.50 -5.39
N PHE A 180 12.38 -12.40 -5.04
CA PHE A 180 12.06 -12.72 -3.65
C PHE A 180 13.19 -13.54 -3.02
N SER A 181 13.28 -13.55 -1.69
CA SER A 181 14.16 -14.46 -0.95
C SER A 181 13.73 -15.92 -1.12
N LEU A 182 14.66 -16.84 -0.87
CA LEU A 182 14.41 -18.26 -1.03
C LEU A 182 13.34 -18.75 -0.02
N PRO A 183 12.33 -19.53 -0.45
CA PRO A 183 11.33 -20.07 0.47
C PRO A 183 11.95 -21.07 1.46
N GLU A 184 11.66 -20.91 2.75
CA GLU A 184 11.89 -21.95 3.76
C GLU A 184 10.67 -22.88 3.94
N ASP A 185 9.48 -22.47 3.47
CA ASP A 185 8.22 -23.18 3.64
C ASP A 185 7.32 -23.07 2.39
N ARG A 186 6.04 -23.47 2.46
CA ARG A 186 5.08 -23.51 1.32
C ARG A 186 4.78 -22.15 0.65
N ASN A 187 5.25 -21.04 1.21
CA ASN A 187 4.99 -19.70 0.68
C ASN A 187 5.95 -19.35 -0.46
N LYS A 188 5.38 -19.06 -1.64
CA LYS A 188 6.15 -18.89 -2.89
C LYS A 188 6.91 -17.56 -2.99
N PHE A 189 6.47 -16.53 -2.29
CA PHE A 189 7.01 -15.16 -2.36
C PHE A 189 7.40 -14.69 -0.95
N ILE A 190 8.69 -14.84 -0.61
CA ILE A 190 9.24 -14.50 0.70
C ILE A 190 10.12 -13.25 0.60
N PHE A 191 9.97 -12.35 1.55
CA PHE A 191 10.82 -11.15 1.66
C PHE A 191 12.07 -11.43 2.51
N PRO A 192 13.15 -10.64 2.38
CA PRO A 192 13.28 -9.43 1.58
C PRO A 192 13.37 -9.69 0.06
N LEU A 193 13.08 -8.66 -0.73
CA LEU A 193 13.39 -8.59 -2.15
C LEU A 193 14.88 -8.33 -2.35
N LYS A 194 15.41 -8.84 -3.46
CA LYS A 194 16.81 -8.79 -3.85
C LYS A 194 16.95 -8.25 -5.27
N ILE A 195 17.60 -7.10 -5.43
CA ILE A 195 17.96 -6.55 -6.75
C ILE A 195 19.21 -7.29 -7.25
N GLY A 196 19.14 -7.84 -8.47
CA GLY A 196 20.20 -8.62 -9.10
C GLY A 196 20.43 -8.29 -10.58
N ASP A 197 21.32 -9.05 -11.21
CA ASP A 197 21.83 -8.86 -12.57
C ASP A 197 22.53 -7.51 -12.82
N PHE A 198 23.74 -7.40 -12.27
CA PHE A 198 24.62 -6.25 -12.42
C PHE A 198 25.43 -6.24 -13.73
N GLY A 199 25.09 -7.10 -14.69
CA GLY A 199 25.84 -7.25 -15.96
C GLY A 199 25.88 -5.99 -16.82
N LEU A 200 25.01 -5.02 -16.52
CA LEU A 200 24.96 -3.70 -17.16
C LEU A 200 25.31 -2.55 -16.24
N SER A 201 25.55 -2.81 -14.95
CA SER A 201 25.77 -1.78 -13.95
C SER A 201 27.11 -1.10 -14.11
N ARG A 202 27.22 0.12 -13.57
CA ARG A 202 28.44 0.93 -13.68
C ARG A 202 28.63 1.83 -12.47
N GLN A 203 29.87 1.86 -11.98
CA GLN A 203 30.31 2.83 -10.98
C GLN A 203 30.63 4.17 -11.68
N ILE A 204 30.10 5.29 -11.18
CA ILE A 204 30.35 6.63 -11.73
C ILE A 204 31.00 7.52 -10.65
N PRO A 205 32.15 8.16 -10.90
CA PRO A 205 32.77 9.05 -9.91
C PRO A 205 31.85 10.22 -9.49
N ASN A 206 31.89 10.58 -8.21
CA ASN A 206 31.05 11.56 -7.47
C ASN A 206 30.85 12.97 -8.07
N SER A 207 31.45 13.29 -9.20
CA SER A 207 31.30 14.61 -9.85
C SER A 207 29.99 14.66 -10.66
N THR A 208 28.93 15.05 -9.96
CA THR A 208 27.60 15.54 -10.36
C THR A 208 26.50 14.51 -10.66
N SER A 209 25.40 14.59 -9.91
CA SER A 209 24.13 13.87 -10.13
C SER A 209 23.49 14.15 -11.52
N THR A 210 24.10 15.05 -12.29
CA THR A 210 23.72 15.53 -13.63
C THR A 210 24.79 15.30 -14.70
N SER A 211 25.96 14.73 -14.39
CA SER A 211 26.97 14.46 -15.43
C SER A 211 26.50 13.32 -16.33
N GLN A 212 26.05 13.73 -17.52
CA GLN A 212 25.76 12.86 -18.63
C GLN A 212 27.07 12.24 -19.11
N VAL A 213 27.28 10.96 -18.85
CA VAL A 213 28.42 10.25 -19.44
C VAL A 213 27.93 9.64 -20.75
N GLU A 214 28.61 9.95 -21.87
CA GLU A 214 28.38 9.27 -23.14
C GLU A 214 28.76 7.78 -23.01
N MET A 215 27.81 6.90 -23.31
CA MET A 215 27.96 5.45 -23.21
C MET A 215 27.27 4.73 -24.37
N THR A 216 27.51 3.42 -24.47
CA THR A 216 26.92 2.52 -25.47
C THR A 216 25.41 2.68 -25.58
N GLN A 217 24.91 2.91 -26.79
CA GLN A 217 23.49 2.97 -27.12
C GLN A 217 22.85 1.56 -27.16
N HIS A 218 21.53 1.48 -26.97
CA HIS A 218 20.67 0.28 -27.12
C HIS A 218 20.96 -0.89 -26.16
N VAL A 219 20.84 -0.66 -24.85
CA VAL A 219 21.05 -1.70 -23.84
C VAL A 219 19.94 -1.65 -22.78
N GLY A 220 19.13 -2.72 -22.69
CA GLY A 220 18.00 -2.89 -21.75
C GLY A 220 16.84 -3.67 -22.37
N THR A 221 15.77 -3.95 -21.60
CA THR A 221 14.45 -4.32 -22.15
C THR A 221 13.71 -3.02 -22.51
N ASP A 222 13.31 -2.84 -23.78
CA ASP A 222 12.81 -1.57 -24.33
C ASP A 222 11.71 -0.87 -23.51
N SER A 223 10.88 -1.64 -22.79
CA SER A 223 9.70 -1.13 -22.10
C SER A 223 9.99 -0.29 -20.85
N TYR A 224 11.11 -0.52 -20.14
CA TYR A 224 11.43 0.18 -18.88
C TYR A 224 12.56 1.22 -19.02
N MET A 225 13.16 1.29 -20.21
CA MET A 225 14.34 2.10 -20.45
C MET A 225 13.98 3.59 -20.49
N ALA A 226 14.76 4.41 -19.78
CA ALA A 226 14.56 5.85 -19.78
C ALA A 226 14.86 6.46 -21.18
N PRO A 227 14.10 7.47 -21.62
CA PRO A 227 14.20 8.00 -22.99
C PRO A 227 15.59 8.55 -23.34
N GLU A 228 16.31 9.11 -22.35
CA GLU A 228 17.66 9.63 -22.54
C GLU A 228 18.72 8.54 -22.76
N ILE A 229 18.42 7.28 -22.43
CA ILE A 229 19.35 6.17 -22.65
C ILE A 229 19.60 5.94 -24.14
N ASN A 230 18.59 6.17 -24.99
CA ASN A 230 18.75 6.09 -26.45
C ASN A 230 19.76 7.13 -26.99
N LEU A 231 20.02 8.19 -26.22
CA LEU A 231 21.01 9.22 -26.52
C LEU A 231 22.39 8.88 -25.93
N GLY A 232 22.56 7.68 -25.35
CA GLY A 232 23.80 7.23 -24.73
C GLY A 232 24.10 7.88 -23.37
N ARG A 233 23.13 8.56 -22.73
CA ARG A 233 23.33 9.30 -21.48
C ARG A 233 22.77 8.51 -20.31
N TYR A 234 23.63 8.06 -19.40
CA TYR A 234 23.21 7.33 -18.19
C TYR A 234 23.45 8.16 -16.94
N SER A 235 22.47 8.18 -16.04
CA SER A 235 22.54 8.82 -14.72
C SER A 235 21.66 8.06 -13.72
N LYS A 236 21.79 8.36 -12.42
CA LYS A 236 20.93 7.82 -11.35
C LYS A 236 19.44 8.05 -11.67
N ALA A 237 19.12 9.14 -12.37
CA ALA A 237 17.78 9.47 -12.83
C ALA A 237 17.18 8.45 -13.81
N ALA A 238 18.00 7.68 -14.54
CA ALA A 238 17.52 6.62 -15.43
C ALA A 238 16.97 5.43 -14.64
N ASP A 239 17.65 5.01 -13.56
CA ASP A 239 17.13 3.97 -12.67
C ASP A 239 15.85 4.44 -11.96
N ILE A 240 15.78 5.72 -11.55
CA ILE A 240 14.57 6.30 -10.95
C ILE A 240 13.39 6.26 -11.92
N TYR A 241 13.63 6.50 -13.21
CA TYR A 241 12.59 6.36 -14.23
C TYR A 241 12.09 4.94 -14.35
N SER A 242 13.00 3.97 -14.48
CA SER A 242 12.64 2.55 -14.57
C SER A 242 11.90 2.09 -13.31
N PHE A 243 12.34 2.53 -12.12
CA PHE A 243 11.66 2.31 -10.87
C PHE A 243 10.25 2.90 -10.84
N GLY A 244 10.05 4.12 -11.36
CA GLY A 244 8.73 4.74 -11.45
C GLY A 244 7.73 3.92 -12.28
N LEU A 245 8.19 3.29 -13.36
CA LEU A 245 7.37 2.38 -14.18
C LEU A 245 7.07 1.07 -13.44
N VAL A 246 8.06 0.46 -12.79
CA VAL A 246 7.87 -0.75 -11.97
C VAL A 246 6.91 -0.49 -10.80
N MET A 247 7.09 0.64 -10.11
CA MET A 247 6.20 1.08 -9.04
C MET A 247 4.76 1.20 -9.52
N TRP A 248 4.54 1.79 -10.70
CA TRP A 248 3.21 1.91 -11.27
C TRP A 248 2.60 0.56 -11.62
N GLU A 249 3.37 -0.31 -12.29
CA GLU A 249 2.96 -1.67 -12.65
C GLU A 249 2.56 -2.48 -11.41
N VAL A 250 3.37 -2.43 -10.34
CA VAL A 250 3.10 -3.13 -9.07
C VAL A 250 1.85 -2.59 -8.39
N LEU A 251 1.73 -1.28 -8.21
CA LEU A 251 0.65 -0.69 -7.42
C LEU A 251 -0.72 -0.80 -8.10
N GLN A 252 -0.77 -0.79 -9.44
CA GLN A 252 -2.02 -0.86 -10.20
C GLN A 252 -2.33 -2.26 -10.74
N LEU A 253 -1.37 -3.19 -10.68
CA LEU A 253 -1.39 -4.51 -11.33
C LEU A 253 -1.69 -4.39 -12.83
N ILE A 254 -0.83 -3.63 -13.53
CA ILE A 254 -0.95 -3.48 -15.00
C ILE A 254 -0.57 -4.82 -15.62
N ASN A 255 -1.47 -5.38 -16.43
CA ASN A 255 -1.23 -6.65 -17.10
C ASN A 255 -0.30 -6.48 -18.32
N ASP A 256 0.26 -7.60 -18.78
CA ASP A 256 1.27 -7.61 -19.84
C ASP A 256 0.76 -7.08 -21.19
N PHE A 257 -0.54 -7.19 -21.46
CA PHE A 257 -1.18 -6.72 -22.68
C PHE A 257 -1.34 -5.19 -22.72
N ASP A 258 -1.80 -4.59 -21.61
CA ASP A 258 -2.03 -3.14 -21.52
C ASP A 258 -0.75 -2.33 -21.28
N ARG A 259 0.26 -2.96 -20.66
CA ARG A 259 1.50 -2.31 -20.22
C ARG A 259 2.20 -1.48 -21.30
N PRO A 260 2.43 -1.97 -22.54
CA PRO A 260 3.11 -1.19 -23.56
C PRO A 260 2.36 0.11 -23.91
N GLU A 261 1.03 0.05 -24.04
CA GLU A 261 0.21 1.22 -24.34
C GLU A 261 0.23 2.21 -23.17
N TYR A 262 0.05 1.71 -21.94
CA TYR A 262 -0.01 2.55 -20.75
C TYR A 262 1.29 3.32 -20.53
N PHE A 263 2.43 2.63 -20.66
CA PHE A 263 3.74 3.26 -20.53
C PHE A 263 3.97 4.29 -21.64
N HIS A 264 3.62 3.95 -22.88
CA HIS A 264 3.74 4.86 -24.02
C HIS A 264 2.93 6.15 -23.79
N ARG A 265 1.63 6.03 -23.51
CA ARG A 265 0.72 7.18 -23.32
C ARG A 265 1.13 8.01 -22.12
N ARG A 266 1.51 7.37 -21.02
CA ARG A 266 2.00 8.09 -19.84
C ARG A 266 3.21 8.95 -20.17
N VAL A 267 4.21 8.40 -20.86
CA VAL A 267 5.52 9.06 -21.05
C VAL A 267 5.54 10.01 -22.24
N ASN A 268 4.89 9.64 -23.35
CA ASN A 268 4.91 10.43 -24.58
C ASN A 268 3.73 11.41 -24.69
N GLU A 269 2.58 11.09 -24.10
CA GLU A 269 1.37 11.93 -24.16
C GLU A 269 1.10 12.65 -22.83
N ASN A 270 1.90 12.39 -21.78
CA ASN A 270 1.70 12.91 -20.42
C ASN A 270 0.30 12.60 -19.83
N ASP A 271 -0.27 11.44 -20.21
CA ASP A 271 -1.58 11.03 -19.71
C ASP A 271 -1.51 10.55 -18.25
N ASN A 272 -1.71 11.48 -17.32
CA ASN A 272 -1.73 11.20 -15.90
C ASN A 272 -3.06 10.58 -15.43
N HIS A 273 -4.08 10.50 -16.29
CA HIS A 273 -5.38 9.91 -15.93
C HIS A 273 -5.33 8.38 -15.85
N LEU A 274 -4.36 7.76 -16.54
CA LEU A 274 -4.10 6.32 -16.48
C LEU A 274 -3.67 5.84 -15.08
N ILE A 275 -3.10 6.73 -14.26
CA ILE A 275 -2.68 6.42 -12.89
C ILE A 275 -3.88 6.63 -11.95
N GLU A 276 -4.33 5.54 -11.33
CA GLU A 276 -5.44 5.57 -10.38
C GLU A 276 -5.18 6.52 -9.19
N LYS A 277 -6.25 7.12 -8.65
CA LYS A 277 -6.13 8.05 -7.51
C LYS A 277 -5.93 7.32 -6.16
N ASN A 278 -6.43 6.09 -6.04
CA ASN A 278 -6.51 5.36 -4.79
C ASN A 278 -5.51 4.19 -4.75
N LEU A 279 -4.25 4.46 -5.11
CA LEU A 279 -3.21 3.44 -5.05
C LEU A 279 -2.88 3.04 -3.61
N PRO A 280 -2.34 1.83 -3.39
CA PRO A 280 -2.02 1.32 -2.06
C PRO A 280 -1.07 2.21 -1.25
N LEU A 281 -0.13 2.88 -1.93
CA LEU A 281 0.87 3.77 -1.32
C LEU A 281 0.43 5.25 -1.34
N PRO A 282 0.62 6.01 -0.23
CA PRO A 282 0.37 7.46 -0.19
C PRO A 282 1.19 8.22 -1.23
N ASN A 283 0.59 9.27 -1.82
CA ASN A 283 1.24 10.10 -2.84
C ASN A 283 1.83 9.32 -4.04
N ALA A 284 1.47 8.04 -4.22
CA ALA A 284 2.02 7.20 -5.28
C ALA A 284 1.89 7.83 -6.65
N LYS A 285 0.73 8.43 -6.94
CA LYS A 285 0.50 9.13 -8.20
C LYS A 285 1.49 10.27 -8.41
N TYR A 286 1.76 11.07 -7.39
CA TYR A 286 2.75 12.15 -7.47
C TYR A 286 4.14 11.58 -7.78
N PHE A 287 4.56 10.53 -7.07
CA PHE A 287 5.86 9.91 -7.30
C PHE A 287 6.00 9.25 -8.66
N ILE A 288 5.03 8.43 -9.07
CA ILE A 288 5.00 7.82 -10.40
C ILE A 288 5.11 8.91 -11.45
N VAL A 289 4.34 10.01 -11.33
CA VAL A 289 4.39 11.11 -12.30
C VAL A 289 5.78 11.77 -12.34
N ARG A 290 6.36 12.08 -11.19
CA ARG A 290 7.68 12.71 -11.11
C ARG A 290 8.79 11.78 -11.61
N MET A 291 8.80 10.51 -11.21
CA MET A 291 9.81 9.52 -11.58
C MET A 291 9.76 9.19 -13.08
N THR A 292 8.57 9.09 -13.68
CA THR A 292 8.38 8.74 -15.11
C THR A 292 8.42 9.94 -16.05
N SER A 293 8.86 11.12 -15.59
CA SER A 293 8.99 12.31 -16.45
C SER A 293 9.99 12.06 -17.57
N LYS A 294 9.58 12.35 -18.82
CA LYS A 294 10.45 12.33 -20.00
C LYS A 294 11.56 13.38 -19.92
N GLN A 295 11.29 14.51 -19.29
CA GLN A 295 12.26 15.57 -19.08
C GLN A 295 12.98 15.36 -17.74
N ILE A 296 14.31 15.24 -17.79
CA ILE A 296 15.16 14.92 -16.64
C ILE A 296 15.05 15.99 -15.54
N ASP A 297 14.96 17.27 -15.89
CA ASP A 297 14.89 18.37 -14.91
C ASP A 297 13.63 18.33 -14.02
N TYR A 298 12.55 17.72 -14.53
CA TYR A 298 11.32 17.51 -13.77
C TYR A 298 11.33 16.18 -13.00
N ARG A 299 12.27 15.28 -13.30
CA ARG A 299 12.41 13.99 -12.63
C ARG A 299 12.93 14.17 -11.21
N MET A 300 12.60 13.22 -10.33
CA MET A 300 13.22 13.17 -9.01
C MET A 300 14.73 12.99 -9.14
N LYS A 301 15.49 13.69 -8.29
CA LYS A 301 16.96 13.67 -8.31
C LYS A 301 17.55 12.46 -7.58
N ASP A 302 16.83 11.99 -6.58
CA ASP A 302 17.15 10.87 -5.70
C ASP A 302 15.84 10.20 -5.23
N LEU A 303 16.00 9.12 -4.46
CA LEU A 303 14.88 8.40 -3.85
C LEU A 303 14.65 8.80 -2.38
N ASP A 304 15.38 9.79 -1.85
CA ASP A 304 15.31 10.13 -0.42
C ASP A 304 13.95 10.69 -0.07
N GLN A 305 13.40 11.61 -0.87
CA GLN A 305 12.02 12.11 -0.66
C GLN A 305 10.97 10.98 -0.70
N PHE A 306 11.19 9.94 -1.50
CA PHE A 306 10.29 8.79 -1.57
C PHE A 306 10.39 7.96 -0.30
N ILE A 307 11.61 7.65 0.16
CA ILE A 307 11.89 6.82 1.32
C ILE A 307 11.60 7.54 2.65
N GLU A 308 11.75 8.87 2.70
CA GLU A 308 11.40 9.70 3.84
C GLU A 308 9.90 9.65 4.17
N GLN A 309 9.04 9.20 3.25
CA GLN A 309 7.69 8.79 3.62
C GLN A 309 7.76 7.55 4.49
N ARG A 310 7.71 7.76 5.80
CA ARG A 310 7.70 6.64 6.75
C ARG A 310 6.40 5.86 6.59
N VAL A 311 6.56 4.63 6.12
CA VAL A 311 5.51 3.63 6.08
C VAL A 311 5.91 2.49 6.99
N ARG A 312 5.05 2.14 7.95
CA ARG A 312 5.27 1.00 8.85
C ARG A 312 4.12 0.02 8.76
N PHE A 313 4.45 -1.27 8.95
CA PHE A 313 3.49 -2.37 8.97
C PHE A 313 3.47 -3.00 10.35
N ALA A 314 2.38 -2.78 11.09
CA ALA A 314 2.16 -3.50 12.33
C ALA A 314 1.45 -4.81 12.00
N HIS A 315 1.87 -5.88 12.67
CA HIS A 315 1.31 -7.22 12.59
C HIS A 315 0.86 -7.75 13.95
N ASN A 316 0.97 -6.94 15.01
CA ASN A 316 0.50 -7.23 16.36
C ASN A 316 0.35 -5.94 17.18
N SER A 317 -0.25 -6.06 18.38
CA SER A 317 -0.49 -4.93 19.30
C SER A 317 0.78 -4.23 19.78
N GLU A 318 1.86 -4.96 20.02
CA GLU A 318 3.13 -4.41 20.55
C GLU A 318 3.80 -3.49 19.52
N GLN A 319 3.85 -3.94 18.26
CA GLN A 319 4.33 -3.15 17.14
C GLN A 319 3.46 -1.91 16.94
N LEU A 320 2.14 -2.06 16.94
CA LEU A 320 1.23 -0.92 16.79
C LEU A 320 1.45 0.12 17.90
N THR A 321 1.53 -0.32 19.15
CA THR A 321 1.76 0.55 20.31
C THR A 321 3.08 1.31 20.17
N THR A 322 4.16 0.60 19.83
CA THR A 322 5.47 1.19 19.57
C THR A 322 5.40 2.20 18.42
N PHE A 323 4.69 1.86 17.35
CA PHE A 323 4.62 2.72 16.17
C PHE A 323 3.87 4.01 16.45
N LEU A 324 2.72 3.94 17.11
CA LEU A 324 1.95 5.12 17.48
C LEU A 324 2.69 6.04 18.45
N ARG A 325 3.41 5.46 19.42
CA ARG A 325 4.24 6.23 20.37
C ARG A 325 5.37 6.99 19.65
N ASP A 326 6.07 6.30 18.76
CA ASP A 326 7.27 6.83 18.11
C ASP A 326 6.97 7.48 16.75
N ALA A 327 5.70 7.72 16.45
CA ALA A 327 5.24 8.24 15.17
C ALA A 327 5.72 9.67 14.93
N VAL A 328 6.07 9.95 13.67
CA VAL A 328 6.40 11.30 13.19
C VAL A 328 5.29 11.83 12.28
N PRO A 329 5.08 13.16 12.18
CA PRO A 329 4.06 13.70 11.30
C PRO A 329 4.19 13.19 9.86
N ARG A 330 3.05 12.92 9.19
CA ARG A 330 2.92 12.36 7.83
C ARG A 330 3.23 10.88 7.67
N GLU A 331 3.51 10.19 8.76
CA GLU A 331 3.72 8.75 8.75
C GLU A 331 2.43 7.96 8.51
N VAL A 332 2.56 6.84 7.80
CA VAL A 332 1.46 5.92 7.50
C VAL A 332 1.72 4.57 8.13
N ILE A 333 0.82 4.14 9.00
CA ILE A 333 0.88 2.87 9.70
C ILE A 333 -0.20 1.96 9.13
N TYR A 334 0.22 0.89 8.46
CA TYR A 334 -0.65 -0.18 8.00
C TYR A 334 -0.79 -1.24 9.08
N LEU A 335 -2.02 -1.72 9.24
CA LEU A 335 -2.34 -2.83 10.12
C LEU A 335 -2.69 -4.05 9.28
N GLY A 336 -1.86 -5.10 9.38
CA GLY A 336 -2.14 -6.41 8.79
C GLY A 336 -3.43 -7.02 9.34
N GLU A 337 -4.02 -7.96 8.59
CA GLU A 337 -5.23 -8.67 8.99
C GLU A 337 -4.98 -9.59 10.20
N THR A 338 -5.20 -9.04 11.39
CA THR A 338 -5.11 -9.76 12.65
C THR A 338 -5.92 -9.01 13.73
N SER A 339 -5.87 -9.54 14.94
CA SER A 339 -6.46 -8.92 16.13
C SER A 339 -5.44 -8.04 16.83
N TYR A 340 -5.78 -6.77 17.02
CA TYR A 340 -5.03 -5.81 17.83
C TYR A 340 -5.78 -5.64 19.15
N GLU A 341 -5.29 -6.33 20.17
CA GLU A 341 -5.82 -6.25 21.53
C GLU A 341 -5.21 -5.05 22.28
N GLY A 342 -6.05 -4.20 22.87
CA GLY A 342 -5.63 -3.06 23.68
C GLY A 342 -6.36 -1.76 23.33
N ALA A 343 -6.05 -0.71 24.09
CA ALA A 343 -6.44 0.66 23.78
C ALA A 343 -5.28 1.38 23.11
N PHE A 344 -5.56 2.09 22.01
CA PHE A 344 -4.56 2.74 21.18
C PHE A 344 -4.82 4.25 21.09
N GLU A 345 -3.75 5.02 20.95
CA GLU A 345 -3.84 6.49 20.84
C GLU A 345 -3.04 7.00 19.64
N ILE A 346 -3.68 7.81 18.80
CA ILE A 346 -3.02 8.64 17.78
C ILE A 346 -2.77 10.01 18.40
N GLY A 347 -1.60 10.18 19.02
CA GLY A 347 -1.23 11.40 19.74
C GLY A 347 -0.60 12.50 18.88
N LYS A 348 -0.19 12.20 17.64
CA LYS A 348 0.49 13.15 16.74
C LYS A 348 -0.42 13.56 15.58
N ASP A 349 -0.20 14.78 15.08
CA ASP A 349 -0.90 15.31 13.91
C ASP A 349 -0.41 14.67 12.61
N ASN A 350 -1.27 14.72 11.58
CA ASN A 350 -0.97 14.30 10.21
C ASN A 350 -0.59 12.81 10.08
N LEU A 351 -1.12 11.93 10.93
CA LEU A 351 -0.88 10.49 10.84
C LEU A 351 -1.96 9.79 10.03
N THR A 352 -1.58 8.73 9.31
CA THR A 352 -2.55 7.82 8.68
C THR A 352 -2.46 6.44 9.30
N LEU A 353 -3.56 5.96 9.86
CA LEU A 353 -3.71 4.59 10.35
C LEU A 353 -4.67 3.83 9.42
N LYS A 354 -4.19 2.78 8.76
CA LYS A 354 -4.93 2.08 7.72
C LYS A 354 -4.99 0.59 8.00
N GLY A 355 -6.19 0.05 8.19
CA GLY A 355 -6.39 -1.38 8.15
C GLY A 355 -6.34 -1.90 6.73
N MET A 356 -5.76 -3.08 6.57
CA MET A 356 -5.55 -3.65 5.25
C MET A 356 -6.81 -4.32 4.70
N GLY A 357 -7.74 -4.74 5.56
CA GLY A 357 -9.06 -5.24 5.17
C GLY A 357 -9.91 -5.74 6.33
N GLU A 358 -10.94 -6.53 6.04
CA GLU A 358 -11.98 -6.95 7.00
C GLU A 358 -11.41 -7.78 8.16
N GLY A 359 -10.26 -8.43 7.97
CA GLY A 359 -9.56 -9.17 9.02
C GLY A 359 -8.76 -8.28 9.98
N THR A 360 -8.72 -6.96 9.78
CA THR A 360 -8.03 -6.01 10.68
C THR A 360 -8.96 -5.58 11.81
N ILE A 361 -8.85 -6.22 12.97
CA ILE A 361 -9.81 -6.09 14.07
C ILE A 361 -9.13 -5.49 15.30
N MET A 362 -9.64 -4.37 15.81
CA MET A 362 -9.30 -3.82 17.12
C MET A 362 -10.29 -4.33 18.16
N ARG A 363 -9.78 -4.81 19.30
CA ARG A 363 -10.60 -5.36 20.39
C ARG A 363 -9.96 -5.12 21.76
N PRO A 364 -10.72 -5.23 22.85
CA PRO A 364 -10.17 -5.16 24.20
C PRO A 364 -9.25 -6.34 24.50
N VAL A 365 -8.42 -6.21 25.55
CA VAL A 365 -7.58 -7.31 26.03
C VAL A 365 -8.46 -8.44 26.56
N SER A 366 -8.19 -9.66 26.09
CA SER A 366 -8.94 -10.85 26.53
C SER A 366 -8.73 -11.11 28.04
N GLY A 367 -9.83 -11.38 28.76
CA GLY A 367 -9.79 -11.71 30.20
C GLY A 367 -9.95 -10.52 31.14
N GLU A 368 -9.95 -9.28 30.64
CA GLU A 368 -10.32 -8.11 31.43
C GLU A 368 -11.83 -7.89 31.40
N SER A 369 -12.52 -8.08 32.53
CA SER A 369 -13.91 -7.66 32.70
C SER A 369 -13.96 -6.30 33.39
N ALA A 370 -13.76 -5.23 32.64
CA ALA A 370 -13.97 -3.87 33.11
C ALA A 370 -15.37 -3.38 32.72
N GLU A 371 -16.16 -2.94 33.70
CA GLU A 371 -17.34 -2.11 33.47
C GLU A 371 -16.92 -0.65 33.69
N PHE A 372 -16.94 0.14 32.63
CA PHE A 372 -16.49 1.52 32.71
C PHE A 372 -17.63 2.41 33.20
N GLN A 373 -17.35 3.24 34.21
CA GLN A 373 -18.35 4.12 34.82
C GLN A 373 -18.76 5.26 33.87
N ASN A 374 -17.84 5.73 33.01
CA ASN A 374 -18.11 6.79 32.05
C ASN A 374 -17.93 6.29 30.60
N PRO A 375 -19.00 6.20 29.79
CA PRO A 375 -18.92 5.74 28.40
C PRO A 375 -18.15 6.69 27.47
N SER A 376 -18.05 7.97 27.85
CA SER A 376 -17.58 9.05 26.97
C SER A 376 -16.06 9.26 26.95
N GLU A 377 -15.29 8.51 27.76
CA GLU A 377 -13.83 8.68 27.87
C GLU A 377 -13.04 7.40 27.62
N ASN A 378 -13.71 6.26 27.40
CA ASN A 378 -13.05 4.98 27.26
C ASN A 378 -13.26 4.38 25.87
N PHE A 379 -12.30 4.62 24.98
CA PHE A 379 -12.34 4.20 23.58
C PHE A 379 -11.23 3.20 23.26
N LEU A 380 -11.50 2.24 22.38
CA LEU A 380 -10.45 1.37 21.81
C LEU A 380 -9.43 2.17 21.01
N LEU A 381 -9.86 3.23 20.32
CA LEU A 381 -8.97 4.15 19.61
C LEU A 381 -9.29 5.60 19.97
N SER A 382 -8.30 6.30 20.53
CA SER A 382 -8.37 7.74 20.78
C SER A 382 -7.54 8.51 19.74
N VAL A 383 -8.20 9.35 18.94
CA VAL A 383 -7.56 10.23 17.94
C VAL A 383 -7.41 11.62 18.54
N ARG A 384 -6.27 11.87 19.19
CA ARG A 384 -5.97 13.18 19.81
C ARG A 384 -5.32 14.16 18.84
N GLY A 385 -4.52 13.65 17.90
CA GLY A 385 -3.93 14.46 16.83
C GLY A 385 -4.98 15.03 15.87
N SER A 386 -4.59 16.08 15.15
CA SER A 386 -5.36 16.73 14.11
C SER A 386 -4.86 16.36 12.71
N ASN A 387 -5.71 16.50 11.70
CA ASN A 387 -5.41 16.15 10.29
C ASN A 387 -5.02 14.67 10.09
N CYS A 388 -5.45 13.78 10.99
CA CYS A 388 -5.19 12.36 10.90
C CYS A 388 -6.24 11.65 10.03
N THR A 389 -5.86 10.52 9.45
CA THR A 389 -6.75 9.65 8.68
C THR A 389 -6.80 8.27 9.32
N VAL A 390 -8.00 7.77 9.62
CA VAL A 390 -8.22 6.40 10.09
C VAL A 390 -9.17 5.72 9.11
N VAL A 391 -8.75 4.59 8.55
CA VAL A 391 -9.52 3.94 7.48
C VAL A 391 -9.42 2.42 7.49
N GLY A 392 -10.53 1.74 7.21
CA GLY A 392 -10.54 0.30 6.91
C GLY A 392 -10.34 -0.60 8.12
N LEU A 393 -10.90 -0.24 9.28
CA LEU A 393 -10.76 -0.99 10.52
C LEU A 393 -12.09 -1.56 10.98
N LYS A 394 -12.03 -2.70 11.67
CA LYS A 394 -13.15 -3.28 12.41
C LYS A 394 -12.91 -3.14 13.91
N PHE A 395 -13.93 -2.78 14.65
CA PHE A 395 -13.92 -2.67 16.11
C PHE A 395 -14.96 -3.59 16.71
N GLU A 396 -14.55 -4.39 17.68
CA GLU A 396 -15.41 -5.32 18.40
C GLU A 396 -15.18 -5.17 19.90
N THR A 397 -16.13 -4.55 20.61
CA THR A 397 -16.05 -4.43 22.09
C THR A 397 -16.95 -5.48 22.74
N PHE A 398 -16.45 -6.18 23.75
CA PHE A 398 -17.26 -7.06 24.62
C PHE A 398 -17.40 -6.54 26.05
N GLN A 399 -16.64 -5.50 26.42
CA GLN A 399 -16.72 -4.79 27.69
C GLN A 399 -17.88 -3.80 27.65
N LYS A 400 -18.66 -3.74 28.73
CA LYS A 400 -19.84 -2.89 28.82
C LYS A 400 -19.42 -1.42 28.95
N ASN A 401 -20.14 -0.52 28.26
CA ASN A 401 -19.87 0.92 28.21
C ASN A 401 -18.54 1.33 27.56
N GLN A 402 -17.79 0.43 26.94
CA GLN A 402 -16.60 0.80 26.20
C GLN A 402 -16.97 1.31 24.81
N GLY A 403 -16.44 2.47 24.45
CA GLY A 403 -16.64 3.06 23.13
C GLY A 403 -15.68 2.50 22.08
N GLY A 404 -16.04 2.69 20.81
CA GLY A 404 -15.19 2.32 19.69
C GLY A 404 -14.07 3.34 19.45
N ILE A 405 -14.45 4.55 19.00
CA ILE A 405 -13.51 5.60 18.61
C ILE A 405 -13.86 6.93 19.27
N GLY A 406 -12.87 7.57 19.91
CA GLY A 406 -12.96 8.95 20.38
C GLY A 406 -12.12 9.87 19.50
N VAL A 407 -12.72 10.90 18.90
CA VAL A 407 -12.04 11.87 18.03
C VAL A 407 -11.96 13.21 18.74
N PHE A 408 -10.79 13.56 19.26
CA PHE A 408 -10.55 14.77 20.05
C PHE A 408 -9.90 15.89 19.25
N GLY A 409 -9.04 15.55 18.28
CA GLY A 409 -8.42 16.53 17.40
C GLY A 409 -9.35 17.04 16.30
N ASN A 410 -8.83 17.96 15.49
CA ASN A 410 -9.59 18.65 14.45
C ASN A 410 -9.24 18.14 13.05
N ALA A 411 -10.13 18.36 12.09
CA ALA A 411 -9.92 18.06 10.67
C ALA A 411 -9.50 16.60 10.36
N ASN A 412 -9.89 15.65 11.22
CA ASN A 412 -9.61 14.23 11.04
C ASN A 412 -10.59 13.59 10.06
N LYS A 413 -10.15 12.52 9.40
CA LYS A 413 -10.95 11.75 8.45
C LYS A 413 -11.05 10.29 8.91
N ILE A 414 -12.24 9.89 9.34
CA ILE A 414 -12.53 8.53 9.79
C ILE A 414 -13.46 7.88 8.77
N SER A 415 -13.05 6.77 8.14
CA SER A 415 -13.89 6.17 7.11
C SER A 415 -13.78 4.67 6.89
N ASN A 416 -14.81 4.06 6.32
CA ASN A 416 -14.87 2.61 6.06
C ASN A 416 -14.61 1.80 7.33
N ILE A 417 -15.35 2.10 8.40
CA ILE A 417 -15.19 1.45 9.70
C ILE A 417 -16.42 0.59 9.99
N SER A 418 -16.19 -0.61 10.50
CA SER A 418 -17.24 -1.46 11.06
C SER A 418 -17.10 -1.48 12.59
N LEU A 419 -18.17 -1.12 13.30
CA LEU A 419 -18.19 -1.00 14.76
C LEU A 419 -19.29 -1.88 15.33
N THR A 420 -18.95 -2.76 16.25
CA THR A 420 -19.92 -3.48 17.09
C THR A 420 -19.54 -3.25 18.54
N THR A 421 -20.44 -2.64 19.31
CA THR A 421 -20.18 -2.37 20.73
C THR A 421 -21.11 -3.16 21.66
N ARG A 422 -20.95 -2.97 22.99
CA ARG A 422 -21.84 -3.50 24.03
C ARG A 422 -22.25 -2.38 24.98
N ASP A 423 -23.36 -1.71 24.67
CA ASP A 423 -23.88 -0.55 25.40
C ASP A 423 -22.90 0.64 25.46
N GLY A 424 -21.91 0.70 24.58
CA GLY A 424 -20.98 1.82 24.44
C GLY A 424 -21.37 2.77 23.32
N ASP A 425 -20.66 3.89 23.25
CA ASP A 425 -20.77 4.83 22.14
C ASP A 425 -19.85 4.36 20.99
N ALA A 426 -20.39 4.18 19.79
CA ALA A 426 -19.56 3.66 18.69
C ALA A 426 -18.50 4.68 18.27
N ILE A 427 -18.89 5.93 18.04
CA ILE A 427 -17.96 7.04 17.80
C ILE A 427 -18.41 8.32 18.49
N SER A 428 -17.48 8.99 19.15
CA SER A 428 -17.68 10.33 19.75
C SER A 428 -16.70 11.32 19.14
N VAL A 429 -17.21 12.42 18.59
CA VAL A 429 -16.45 13.48 17.92
C VAL A 429 -16.52 14.75 18.74
N PHE A 430 -15.44 15.06 19.44
CA PHE A 430 -15.29 16.24 20.30
C PHE A 430 -14.70 17.44 19.56
N GLY A 431 -13.77 17.20 18.62
CA GLY A 431 -13.11 18.26 17.86
C GLY A 431 -13.95 18.82 16.71
N ASP A 432 -13.36 19.78 16.01
CA ASP A 432 -13.99 20.54 14.93
C ASP A 432 -13.57 20.05 13.53
N ASP A 433 -14.42 20.31 12.55
CA ASP A 433 -14.19 20.08 11.11
C ASP A 433 -13.79 18.63 10.75
N ASN A 434 -14.15 17.65 11.58
CA ASN A 434 -13.89 16.24 11.33
C ASN A 434 -14.91 15.65 10.34
N VAL A 435 -14.48 14.62 9.63
CA VAL A 435 -15.33 13.88 8.68
C VAL A 435 -15.38 12.42 9.09
N VAL A 436 -16.59 11.94 9.39
CA VAL A 436 -16.88 10.53 9.70
C VAL A 436 -17.79 9.96 8.63
N LYS A 437 -17.32 8.97 7.85
CA LYS A 437 -18.11 8.47 6.73
C LYS A 437 -18.00 6.99 6.45
N LYS A 438 -19.05 6.42 5.86
CA LYS A 438 -19.10 4.98 5.53
C LYS A 438 -18.88 4.10 6.77
N LEU A 439 -19.51 4.48 7.87
CA LEU A 439 -19.52 3.68 9.10
C LEU A 439 -20.66 2.66 9.05
N LYS A 440 -20.37 1.42 9.48
CA LYS A 440 -21.35 0.36 9.72
C LYS A 440 -21.38 0.04 11.21
N ILE A 441 -22.40 0.52 11.92
CA ILE A 441 -22.49 0.44 13.38
C ILE A 441 -23.57 -0.57 13.79
N LYS A 442 -23.26 -1.42 14.78
CA LYS A 442 -24.19 -2.40 15.34
C LYS A 442 -24.16 -2.41 16.87
N ASN A 443 -25.32 -2.66 17.48
CA ASN A 443 -25.48 -2.96 18.91
C ASN A 443 -24.85 -1.91 19.85
N SER A 444 -24.97 -0.63 19.50
CA SER A 444 -24.37 0.47 20.27
C SER A 444 -25.43 1.27 21.01
N ARG A 445 -25.10 1.85 22.15
CA ARG A 445 -26.03 2.77 22.83
C ARG A 445 -26.25 3.99 21.93
N ASN A 446 -25.17 4.70 21.65
CA ASN A 446 -25.15 5.81 20.71
C ASN A 446 -24.28 5.44 19.50
N GLY A 447 -24.74 5.76 18.30
CA GLY A 447 -23.98 5.56 17.07
C GLY A 447 -22.88 6.59 16.91
N ILE A 448 -23.25 7.80 16.51
CA ILE A 448 -22.34 8.91 16.27
C ILE A 448 -22.75 10.10 17.15
N THR A 449 -21.93 10.43 18.13
CA THR A 449 -22.11 11.64 18.95
C THR A 449 -21.17 12.73 18.43
N ILE A 450 -21.68 13.91 18.10
CA ILE A 450 -20.90 15.04 17.58
C ILE A 450 -21.11 16.26 18.48
N LEU A 451 -20.04 16.70 19.13
CA LEU A 451 -20.03 17.83 20.07
C LEU A 451 -19.38 19.10 19.50
N GLY A 452 -18.47 18.93 18.53
CA GLY A 452 -17.75 20.06 17.93
C GLY A 452 -18.55 20.81 16.86
N ARG A 453 -17.87 21.74 16.18
CA ARG A 453 -18.38 22.55 15.08
C ARG A 453 -17.92 22.04 13.71
N GLY A 454 -18.76 22.22 12.69
CA GLY A 454 -18.36 22.04 11.28
C GLY A 454 -18.08 20.59 10.87
N ASN A 455 -18.40 19.62 11.72
CA ASN A 455 -18.18 18.21 11.47
C ASN A 455 -19.16 17.67 10.42
N THR A 456 -18.74 16.66 9.68
CA THR A 456 -19.56 16.00 8.66
C THR A 456 -19.70 14.50 8.96
N ALA A 457 -20.93 14.00 9.02
CA ALA A 457 -21.26 12.58 9.08
C ALA A 457 -21.94 12.14 7.77
N ASP A 458 -21.29 11.29 6.97
CA ASP A 458 -21.72 10.96 5.60
C ASP A 458 -21.81 9.45 5.31
N TYR A 459 -22.83 8.98 4.58
CA TYR A 459 -23.01 7.57 4.18
C TYR A 459 -22.93 6.56 5.34
N ASN A 460 -23.57 6.85 6.46
CA ASN A 460 -23.49 6.01 7.66
C ASN A 460 -24.71 5.08 7.78
N TYR A 461 -24.47 3.89 8.34
CA TYR A 461 -25.51 2.92 8.63
C TYR A 461 -25.42 2.45 10.08
N MET A 462 -26.56 2.43 10.78
CA MET A 462 -26.64 1.90 12.15
C MET A 462 -27.80 0.92 12.33
N GLN A 463 -27.57 -0.15 13.10
CA GLN A 463 -28.56 -1.13 13.48
C GLN A 463 -28.50 -1.43 14.99
N ASN A 464 -29.67 -1.46 15.65
CA ASN A 464 -29.84 -1.76 17.08
C ASN A 464 -29.12 -0.78 18.01
N GLY A 465 -29.89 0.06 18.70
CA GLY A 465 -29.36 1.01 19.66
C GLY A 465 -30.39 1.99 20.18
N ASP A 466 -29.93 2.91 21.02
CA ASP A 466 -30.78 3.97 21.55
C ASP A 466 -30.80 5.16 20.59
N GLU A 467 -29.64 5.68 20.21
CA GLU A 467 -29.54 6.90 19.40
C GLU A 467 -28.61 6.70 18.20
N GLY A 468 -29.06 7.10 17.01
CA GLY A 468 -28.29 6.96 15.77
C GLY A 468 -27.19 8.00 15.64
N ILE A 469 -27.57 9.25 15.41
CA ILE A 469 -26.67 10.40 15.39
C ILE A 469 -27.18 11.44 16.38
N SER A 470 -26.33 11.85 17.31
CA SER A 470 -26.60 12.98 18.20
C SER A 470 -25.70 14.16 17.84
N LEU A 471 -26.32 15.32 17.63
CA LEU A 471 -25.66 16.58 17.31
C LEU A 471 -25.83 17.53 18.50
N ASP A 472 -24.71 17.93 19.09
CA ASP A 472 -24.64 18.86 20.20
C ASP A 472 -23.53 19.89 19.91
N GLY A 473 -23.79 20.82 18.97
CA GLY A 473 -22.77 21.74 18.48
C GLY A 473 -23.30 22.71 17.44
N VAL A 474 -22.45 23.18 16.53
CA VAL A 474 -22.86 24.21 15.54
C VAL A 474 -22.40 23.85 14.14
N SER A 475 -23.24 24.11 13.14
CA SER A 475 -22.88 23.96 11.72
C SER A 475 -22.43 22.56 11.29
N ASN A 476 -22.78 21.51 12.04
CA ASN A 476 -22.51 20.13 11.64
C ASN A 476 -23.44 19.69 10.49
N VAL A 477 -22.93 18.81 9.64
CA VAL A 477 -23.62 18.29 8.46
C VAL A 477 -23.79 16.79 8.60
N VAL A 478 -25.02 16.30 8.50
CA VAL A 478 -25.34 14.88 8.35
C VAL A 478 -25.87 14.66 6.94
N THR A 479 -25.22 13.80 6.17
CA THR A 479 -25.63 13.39 4.83
C THR A 479 -25.77 11.88 4.75
N THR A 480 -26.76 11.38 4.00
CA THR A 480 -26.99 9.95 3.76
C THR A 480 -26.81 9.08 5.01
N PHE A 481 -27.80 9.12 5.92
CA PHE A 481 -27.81 8.26 7.11
C PHE A 481 -28.99 7.30 7.06
N CYS A 482 -28.71 6.01 7.20
CA CYS A 482 -29.70 4.96 7.21
C CYS A 482 -29.69 4.23 8.56
N TRP A 483 -30.86 3.94 9.12
CA TRP A 483 -30.92 3.20 10.39
C TRP A 483 -32.03 2.15 10.45
N SER A 484 -31.83 1.17 11.33
CA SER A 484 -32.83 0.16 11.68
C SER A 484 -32.88 -0.09 13.19
N ASN A 485 -34.09 -0.24 13.73
CA ASN A 485 -34.33 -0.64 15.12
C ASN A 485 -33.63 0.26 16.15
N LEU A 486 -33.83 1.58 16.02
CA LEU A 486 -33.33 2.59 16.97
C LEU A 486 -34.47 3.26 17.74
N LYS A 487 -34.22 3.69 18.98
CA LYS A 487 -35.19 4.53 19.72
C LYS A 487 -35.22 5.96 19.16
N THR A 488 -34.07 6.51 18.76
CA THR A 488 -33.95 7.81 18.11
C THR A 488 -33.01 7.73 16.91
N GLY A 489 -33.45 8.19 15.73
CA GLY A 489 -32.64 8.17 14.52
C GLY A 489 -31.57 9.27 14.54
N VAL A 490 -32.01 10.52 14.41
CA VAL A 490 -31.15 11.70 14.54
C VAL A 490 -31.70 12.60 15.64
N SER A 491 -30.83 13.10 16.52
CA SER A 491 -31.18 14.12 17.51
C SER A 491 -30.31 15.37 17.37
N ILE A 492 -30.93 16.52 17.59
CA ILE A 492 -30.26 17.82 17.76
C ILE A 492 -30.54 18.30 19.19
N ARG A 493 -29.49 18.45 19.98
CA ARG A 493 -29.55 18.77 21.42
C ARG A 493 -29.63 20.28 21.66
N SER A 494 -30.19 20.67 22.82
CA SER A 494 -30.31 22.09 23.24
C SER A 494 -29.00 22.86 23.12
N GLY A 495 -29.06 24.12 22.66
CA GLY A 495 -27.88 24.98 22.46
C GLY A 495 -27.23 24.83 21.08
N SER A 496 -27.69 23.86 20.29
CA SER A 496 -27.18 23.60 18.94
C SER A 496 -27.81 24.50 17.88
N SER A 497 -27.05 24.88 16.84
CA SER A 497 -27.63 25.67 15.76
C SER A 497 -27.01 25.42 14.39
N SER A 498 -27.77 25.78 13.35
CA SER A 498 -27.32 25.83 11.96
C SER A 498 -26.86 24.48 11.38
N HIS A 499 -27.40 23.37 11.88
CA HIS A 499 -27.10 22.04 11.34
C HIS A 499 -27.74 21.83 9.97
N ARG A 500 -27.12 20.97 9.15
CA ARG A 500 -27.71 20.50 7.89
C ARG A 500 -27.90 19.00 7.95
N ILE A 501 -29.12 18.52 7.80
CA ILE A 501 -29.48 17.11 7.74
C ILE A 501 -30.04 16.82 6.35
N LEU A 502 -29.44 15.87 5.63
CA LEU A 502 -29.72 15.57 4.23
C LEU A 502 -29.81 14.06 4.00
N ASP A 503 -30.82 13.64 3.24
CA ASP A 503 -30.95 12.28 2.71
C ASP A 503 -30.94 11.18 3.79
N THR A 504 -31.60 11.42 4.92
CA THR A 504 -31.61 10.48 6.05
C THR A 504 -32.89 9.66 6.09
N LYS A 505 -32.80 8.34 6.29
CA LYS A 505 -33.94 7.43 6.16
C LYS A 505 -33.93 6.30 7.19
N GLU A 506 -35.08 6.12 7.85
CA GLU A 506 -35.39 4.89 8.58
C GLU A 506 -35.72 3.74 7.61
N ILE A 507 -35.05 2.60 7.81
CA ILE A 507 -35.24 1.38 7.02
C ILE A 507 -36.20 0.43 7.72
N ASP A 508 -35.98 0.14 9.01
CA ASP A 508 -36.82 -0.74 9.81
C ASP A 508 -37.09 -0.16 11.19
N LYS A 509 -38.31 -0.39 11.70
CA LYS A 509 -38.82 0.18 12.95
C LYS A 509 -38.41 -0.61 14.19
N LEU A 510 -38.43 0.07 15.34
CA LEU A 510 -38.27 -0.57 16.65
C LEU A 510 -39.43 -1.54 16.94
N GLN A 511 -39.14 -2.80 17.26
CA GLN A 511 -40.16 -3.77 17.66
C GLN A 511 -40.54 -3.61 19.14
N GLY A 512 -41.83 -3.60 19.48
CA GLY A 512 -42.31 -3.63 20.88
C GLY A 512 -43.02 -2.38 21.42
N GLY A 513 -43.65 -1.56 20.59
CA GLY A 513 -44.65 -0.55 21.03
C GLY A 513 -44.10 0.79 21.54
N GLY A 514 -42.79 0.94 21.69
CA GLY A 514 -42.16 2.17 22.17
C GLY A 514 -42.07 3.34 21.17
N GLY A 515 -42.39 3.11 19.88
CA GLY A 515 -42.44 4.13 18.82
C GLY A 515 -41.23 5.05 18.78
N GLY A 516 -40.15 4.64 18.09
CA GLY A 516 -38.93 5.44 18.00
C GLY A 516 -39.17 6.82 17.37
N VAL A 517 -38.40 7.81 17.82
CA VAL A 517 -38.39 9.16 17.25
C VAL A 517 -37.32 9.21 16.16
N GLY A 518 -37.68 9.09 14.90
CA GLY A 518 -36.70 9.11 13.82
C GLY A 518 -35.94 10.43 13.70
N LEU A 519 -36.57 11.58 14.00
CA LEU A 519 -35.90 12.88 14.12
C LEU A 519 -36.38 13.62 15.38
N ARG A 520 -35.45 14.00 16.26
CA ARG A 520 -35.68 14.84 17.44
C ARG A 520 -34.90 16.15 17.34
N ILE A 521 -35.53 17.27 17.64
CA ILE A 521 -34.90 18.59 17.74
C ILE A 521 -35.36 19.23 19.05
N ASP A 522 -34.42 19.65 19.92
CA ASP A 522 -34.70 20.15 21.27
C ASP A 522 -34.93 21.69 21.31
N LYS A 523 -35.62 22.16 22.36
CA LYS A 523 -36.15 23.52 22.60
C LYS A 523 -35.22 24.71 22.35
N ASP A 524 -33.92 24.56 22.57
CA ASP A 524 -32.96 25.67 22.48
C ASP A 524 -32.15 25.64 21.19
N THR A 525 -32.69 25.00 20.15
CA THR A 525 -32.04 24.89 18.85
C THR A 525 -32.58 25.90 17.84
N ALA A 526 -31.74 26.30 16.89
CA ALA A 526 -32.15 27.25 15.88
C ALA A 526 -31.51 27.04 14.50
N ASN A 527 -32.19 27.49 13.44
CA ASN A 527 -31.64 27.64 12.09
C ASN A 527 -31.15 26.34 11.41
N CYS A 528 -31.57 25.18 11.89
CA CYS A 528 -31.28 23.91 11.24
C CYS A 528 -32.02 23.75 9.90
N CYS A 529 -31.36 23.16 8.91
CA CYS A 529 -31.91 22.82 7.61
C CYS A 529 -32.02 21.30 7.47
N ILE A 530 -33.24 20.80 7.32
CA ILE A 530 -33.58 19.38 7.25
C ILE A 530 -34.14 19.11 5.85
N THR A 531 -33.53 18.20 5.10
CA THR A 531 -33.92 17.90 3.71
C THR A 531 -33.90 16.41 3.43
N ASN A 532 -34.90 15.92 2.69
CA ASN A 532 -35.01 14.51 2.27
C ASN A 532 -34.96 13.53 3.47
N VAL A 533 -35.76 13.81 4.51
CA VAL A 533 -35.78 13.00 5.73
C VAL A 533 -37.04 12.15 5.79
N LYS A 534 -36.90 10.84 6.01
CA LYS A 534 -38.03 9.93 6.27
C LYS A 534 -37.85 9.23 7.61
N ALA A 535 -38.84 9.38 8.49
CA ALA A 535 -38.82 8.89 9.87
C ALA A 535 -40.20 8.38 10.31
N GLU A 536 -40.24 7.43 11.26
CA GLU A 536 -41.49 6.96 11.87
C GLU A 536 -42.21 8.11 12.61
N LYS A 537 -41.50 8.84 13.46
CA LYS A 537 -42.01 10.01 14.20
C LYS A 537 -41.00 11.15 14.16
N ILE A 538 -41.49 12.37 13.99
CA ILE A 538 -40.71 13.60 14.05
C ILE A 538 -41.16 14.42 15.26
N SER A 539 -40.20 14.88 16.06
CA SER A 539 -40.41 15.75 17.22
C SER A 539 -39.48 16.95 17.11
N VAL A 540 -40.04 18.14 17.09
CA VAL A 540 -39.33 19.41 16.87
C VAL A 540 -39.78 20.39 17.94
N ASP A 541 -38.81 20.94 18.64
CA ASP A 541 -38.92 22.11 19.49
C ASP A 541 -37.73 23.03 19.14
N GLY A 542 -37.87 24.35 19.27
CA GLY A 542 -36.84 25.31 18.85
C GLY A 542 -37.35 26.42 17.94
N SER A 543 -36.50 26.96 17.08
CA SER A 543 -36.89 28.11 16.25
C SER A 543 -36.23 28.14 14.87
N CYS A 544 -36.91 28.74 13.90
CA CYS A 544 -36.34 29.07 12.59
C CYS A 544 -35.76 27.88 11.79
N HIS A 545 -36.26 26.66 12.01
CA HIS A 545 -35.86 25.48 11.22
C HIS A 545 -36.50 25.47 9.83
N SER A 546 -35.77 24.99 8.83
CA SER A 546 -36.27 24.78 7.47
C SER A 546 -36.38 23.29 7.17
N PHE A 547 -37.55 22.85 6.71
CA PHE A 547 -37.82 21.47 6.31
C PHE A 547 -38.15 21.41 4.82
N ARG A 548 -37.47 20.52 4.08
CA ARG A 548 -37.71 20.29 2.64
C ARG A 548 -37.84 18.81 2.33
N ASN A 549 -38.93 18.36 1.71
CA ASN A 549 -39.15 16.96 1.35
C ASN A 549 -38.96 16.02 2.58
N VAL A 550 -39.76 16.26 3.62
CA VAL A 550 -39.66 15.54 4.90
C VAL A 550 -40.93 14.74 5.11
N LYS A 551 -40.81 13.46 5.53
CA LYS A 551 -41.94 12.55 5.72
C LYS A 551 -41.92 11.91 7.10
N SER A 552 -42.98 12.14 7.87
CA SER A 552 -43.28 11.48 9.15
C SER A 552 -44.41 10.46 8.95
N GLU A 553 -44.23 9.22 9.41
CA GLU A 553 -45.29 8.20 9.29
C GLU A 553 -46.36 8.31 10.38
N LYS A 554 -46.01 8.88 11.54
CA LYS A 554 -46.91 9.27 12.63
C LYS A 554 -47.05 10.78 12.70
N ASN A 555 -48.06 11.27 13.42
CA ASN A 555 -48.27 12.70 13.63
C ASN A 555 -47.00 13.34 14.21
N PRO A 556 -46.44 14.37 13.56
CA PRO A 556 -45.28 15.08 14.06
C PRO A 556 -45.67 15.96 15.27
N GLU A 557 -44.76 16.09 16.22
CA GLU A 557 -44.87 17.05 17.32
C GLU A 557 -43.99 18.25 16.97
N ILE A 558 -44.58 19.41 16.71
CA ILE A 558 -43.85 20.61 16.31
C ILE A 558 -44.22 21.76 17.25
N CYS A 559 -43.22 22.25 17.97
CA CYS A 559 -43.28 23.39 18.90
C CYS A 559 -42.26 24.44 18.47
N GLY A 560 -42.51 25.70 18.85
CA GLY A 560 -41.62 26.82 18.52
C GLY A 560 -42.15 27.73 17.42
N GLU A 561 -41.30 28.66 16.98
CA GLU A 561 -41.68 29.73 16.05
C GLU A 561 -40.71 29.85 14.85
N GLY A 562 -41.22 30.39 13.73
CA GLY A 562 -40.41 30.73 12.56
C GLY A 562 -40.00 29.56 11.66
N HIS A 563 -40.60 28.37 11.83
CA HIS A 563 -40.31 27.22 10.97
C HIS A 563 -40.81 27.42 9.52
N ILE A 564 -40.06 26.88 8.56
CA ILE A 564 -40.39 26.88 7.13
C ILE A 564 -40.59 25.44 6.68
N PHE A 565 -41.74 25.13 6.06
CA PHE A 565 -42.06 23.81 5.55
C PHE A 565 -42.24 23.84 4.03
N MET A 566 -41.48 23.01 3.31
CA MET A 566 -41.58 22.76 1.88
C MET A 566 -41.72 21.25 1.68
N ASP A 567 -42.84 20.76 1.15
CA ASP A 567 -43.08 19.32 0.93
C ASP A 567 -42.92 18.48 2.23
N PHE A 568 -43.59 18.89 3.32
CA PHE A 568 -43.63 18.13 4.56
C PHE A 568 -44.89 17.26 4.61
N GLU A 569 -44.71 15.93 4.63
CA GLU A 569 -45.78 14.94 4.72
C GLU A 569 -45.84 14.30 6.12
N GLY A 570 -47.00 14.31 6.75
CA GLY A 570 -47.32 13.58 7.98
C GLY A 570 -48.82 13.70 8.16
N VAL A 571 -49.50 12.57 8.44
CA VAL A 571 -50.98 12.42 8.32
C VAL A 571 -51.76 13.64 8.80
#